data_AF-A0A101X2F4-F1
#
_entry.id   AF-A0A101X2F4-F1
#
_cell.length_a   1.000
_cell.length_b   1.000
_cell.length_c   1.000
_cell.angle_alpha   90.00
_cell.angle_beta   90.00
_cell.angle_gamma   90.00
#
_symmetry.space_group_name_H-M   'P 1'
#
loop_
_entity.id
_entity.type
_entity.pdbx_description
1 polymer ?
#
loop_
_entity_poly.entity_id
_entity_poly.type
_entity_poly.pdbx_seq_one_letter_code
_entity_poly.pdbx_strand_id
1 'polypeptide(L)'
;MAASLRGVLSMATSGVMYASVDIGGYSGTPTPELYVRWAQMGLLLSHSRFHGTTEREPWSYGDEAYRIVSGFIRLRYSLIPYIYSQVVKGLRTGMPLVRPLVMDYPDDESVRDIDDEYMFGEAMLVAPLFTGDERTVYLPEGVWYDYWSGEVIRGPTTVRVKAPLNRIPIYVKDGAAIPYTRVKALYLTPEVFHDLSVEVYGDVETFSADFGGYGRLEGVRVNYDKVQVIGDFKVSFTKAPHHEPP
;
A
#
# COMPACT_ATOMS: atom_id res chain seq x y z
N MET A 1 2.99 -15.42 10.25
CA MET A 1 2.50 -14.28 9.45
C MET A 1 1.96 -13.15 10.33
N ALA A 2 0.84 -13.30 11.06
CA ALA A 2 0.25 -12.22 11.88
C ALA A 2 1.25 -11.60 12.89
N ALA A 3 1.95 -12.42 13.67
CA ALA A 3 2.98 -11.95 14.59
C ALA A 3 4.14 -11.20 13.88
N SER A 4 4.39 -11.50 12.60
CA SER A 4 5.40 -10.79 11.80
C SER A 4 4.94 -9.37 11.48
N LEU A 5 3.64 -9.14 11.22
CA LEU A 5 3.10 -7.79 11.06
C LEU A 5 3.21 -7.00 12.36
N ARG A 6 2.78 -7.56 13.51
CA ARG A 6 2.96 -6.94 14.83
C ARG A 6 4.40 -6.51 15.07
N GLY A 7 5.36 -7.35 14.70
CA GLY A 7 6.80 -7.04 14.77
C GLY A 7 7.21 -5.85 13.89
N VAL A 8 6.71 -5.78 12.65
CA VAL A 8 6.93 -4.63 11.75
C VAL A 8 6.35 -3.34 12.34
N LEU A 9 5.14 -3.39 12.89
CA LEU A 9 4.50 -2.21 13.50
C LEU A 9 5.19 -1.76 14.79
N SER A 10 5.72 -2.70 15.58
CA SER A 10 6.53 -2.40 16.77
C SER A 10 7.89 -1.81 16.40
N MET A 11 8.49 -2.26 15.30
CA MET A 11 9.71 -1.65 14.75
C MET A 11 9.45 -0.21 14.30
N ALA A 12 8.32 0.05 13.65
CA ALA A 12 7.90 1.39 13.23
C ALA A 12 7.79 2.36 14.42
N THR A 13 7.14 1.95 15.53
CA THR A 13 7.06 2.78 16.75
C THR A 13 8.39 2.93 17.48
N SER A 14 9.37 2.08 17.18
CA SER A 14 10.74 2.15 17.70
C SER A 14 11.69 2.98 16.81
N GLY A 15 11.17 3.69 15.79
CA GLY A 15 11.97 4.54 14.91
C GLY A 15 12.63 3.81 13.74
N VAL A 16 12.30 2.53 13.51
CA VAL A 16 12.81 1.78 12.34
C VAL A 16 11.92 2.08 11.14
N MET A 17 12.45 2.88 10.20
CA MET A 17 11.67 3.30 9.02
C MET A 17 11.50 2.24 7.93
N TYR A 18 12.39 1.24 7.91
CA TYR A 18 12.41 0.17 6.93
C TYR A 18 12.37 -1.18 7.63
N ALA A 19 11.21 -1.80 7.61
CA ALA A 19 11.00 -3.14 8.14
C ALA A 19 10.12 -3.99 7.19
N SER A 20 10.41 -5.27 7.13
CA SER A 20 9.64 -6.26 6.36
C SER A 20 9.83 -7.65 6.94
N VAL A 21 9.40 -8.66 6.19
CA VAL A 21 9.35 -10.06 6.60
C VAL A 21 9.91 -10.95 5.48
N ASP A 22 10.28 -12.17 5.84
CA ASP A 22 10.48 -13.24 4.87
C ASP A 22 9.12 -13.69 4.33
N ILE A 23 8.80 -13.34 3.09
CA ILE A 23 7.54 -13.72 2.46
C ILE A 23 7.53 -15.24 2.26
N GLY A 24 6.52 -15.90 2.84
CA GLY A 24 6.42 -17.36 2.93
C GLY A 24 7.05 -17.97 4.18
N GLY A 25 7.72 -17.16 5.01
CA GLY A 25 8.37 -17.58 6.26
C GLY A 25 9.72 -18.25 6.04
N TYR A 26 10.59 -18.19 7.07
CA TYR A 26 11.94 -18.74 6.97
C TYR A 26 11.96 -20.27 6.96
N SER A 27 11.32 -20.92 7.94
CA SER A 27 11.33 -22.38 8.09
C SER A 27 10.05 -23.03 7.55
N GLY A 28 10.19 -24.26 7.05
CA GLY A 28 9.08 -25.07 6.54
C GLY A 28 8.62 -24.63 5.15
N THR A 29 7.58 -25.32 4.64
CA THR A 29 6.96 -25.00 3.35
C THR A 29 5.52 -24.52 3.60
N PRO A 30 5.19 -23.26 3.28
CA PRO A 30 3.83 -22.77 3.44
C PRO A 30 2.87 -23.49 2.47
N THR A 31 1.58 -23.54 2.81
CA THR A 31 0.55 -23.90 1.83
C THR A 31 0.44 -22.81 0.76
N PRO A 32 -0.08 -23.10 -0.46
CA PRO A 32 -0.30 -22.07 -1.48
C PRO A 32 -1.14 -20.89 -0.99
N GLU A 33 -2.19 -21.16 -0.20
CA GLU A 33 -3.02 -20.11 0.41
C GLU A 33 -2.19 -19.21 1.35
N LEU A 34 -1.43 -19.83 2.27
CA LEU A 34 -0.58 -19.08 3.20
C LEU A 34 0.48 -18.28 2.44
N TYR A 35 1.09 -18.85 1.40
CA TYR A 35 2.07 -18.17 0.55
C TYR A 35 1.46 -16.93 -0.11
N VAL A 36 0.27 -17.04 -0.71
CA VAL A 36 -0.44 -15.91 -1.34
C VAL A 36 -0.78 -14.83 -0.31
N ARG A 37 -1.38 -15.18 0.84
CA ARG A 37 -1.71 -14.21 1.89
C ARG A 37 -0.46 -13.50 2.41
N TRP A 38 0.64 -14.23 2.58
CA TRP A 38 1.92 -13.65 3.00
C TRP A 38 2.50 -12.70 1.94
N ALA A 39 2.39 -13.06 0.66
CA ALA A 39 2.84 -12.22 -0.44
C ALA A 39 2.00 -10.93 -0.55
N GLN A 40 0.68 -11.01 -0.41
CA GLN A 40 -0.20 -9.84 -0.37
C GLN A 40 0.24 -8.82 0.68
N MET A 41 0.50 -9.29 1.91
CA MET A 41 1.03 -8.45 2.98
C MET A 41 2.43 -7.94 2.67
N GLY A 42 3.38 -8.84 2.37
CA GLY A 42 4.80 -8.50 2.23
C GLY A 42 5.13 -7.61 1.03
N LEU A 43 4.29 -7.63 -0.02
CA LEU A 43 4.39 -6.74 -1.18
C LEU A 43 3.87 -5.32 -0.87
N LEU A 44 3.15 -5.14 0.23
CA LEU A 44 2.67 -3.85 0.74
C LEU A 44 3.39 -3.43 2.03
N LEU A 45 4.61 -3.95 2.28
CA LEU A 45 5.52 -3.46 3.31
C LEU A 45 6.61 -2.54 2.73
N SER A 46 7.55 -2.06 3.56
CA SER A 46 8.63 -1.13 3.15
C SER A 46 9.45 -1.64 1.96
N HIS A 47 9.96 -2.86 2.06
CA HIS A 47 10.62 -3.60 0.99
C HIS A 47 10.10 -5.04 0.95
N SER A 48 10.31 -5.78 -0.12
CA SER A 48 9.74 -7.13 -0.27
C SER A 48 10.83 -8.14 -0.61
N ARG A 49 10.82 -9.28 0.09
CA ARG A 49 11.77 -10.36 -0.14
C ARG A 49 11.08 -11.71 0.06
N PHE A 50 11.10 -12.53 -0.98
CA PHE A 50 10.79 -13.95 -0.91
C PHE A 50 12.02 -14.70 -0.38
N HIS A 51 11.90 -15.35 0.78
CA HIS A 51 13.04 -16.02 1.42
C HIS A 51 12.59 -17.13 2.37
N GLY A 52 13.43 -18.16 2.50
CA GLY A 52 13.22 -19.30 3.38
C GLY A 52 14.16 -20.47 3.04
N THR A 53 14.03 -21.56 3.81
CA THR A 53 14.83 -22.77 3.66
C THR A 53 14.32 -23.72 2.56
N THR A 54 13.15 -23.44 1.99
CA THR A 54 12.57 -24.16 0.85
C THR A 54 12.22 -23.17 -0.27
N GLU A 55 11.75 -23.64 -1.43
CA GLU A 55 11.44 -22.78 -2.59
C GLU A 55 10.49 -21.64 -2.23
N ARG A 56 10.72 -20.44 -2.78
CA ARG A 56 9.93 -19.23 -2.50
C ARG A 56 9.54 -18.46 -3.75
N GLU A 57 9.91 -18.98 -4.90
CA GLU A 57 9.54 -18.46 -6.19
C GLU A 57 8.04 -18.69 -6.43
N PRO A 58 7.29 -17.71 -6.97
CA PRO A 58 5.83 -17.84 -7.07
C PRO A 58 5.34 -19.04 -7.88
N TRP A 59 6.13 -19.50 -8.86
CA TRP A 59 5.78 -20.67 -9.69
C TRP A 59 5.86 -22.00 -8.95
N SER A 60 6.52 -22.07 -7.80
CA SER A 60 6.59 -23.28 -6.98
C SER A 60 5.30 -23.60 -6.22
N TYR A 61 4.31 -22.70 -6.24
CA TYR A 61 3.07 -22.80 -5.45
C TYR A 61 1.80 -22.99 -6.31
N GLY A 62 1.98 -23.34 -7.58
CA GLY A 62 0.89 -23.60 -8.54
C GLY A 62 0.40 -22.35 -9.27
N ASP A 63 -0.35 -22.58 -10.35
CA ASP A 63 -0.73 -21.53 -11.31
C ASP A 63 -1.57 -20.41 -10.69
N GLU A 64 -2.47 -20.74 -9.77
CA GLU A 64 -3.30 -19.75 -9.07
C GLU A 64 -2.44 -18.82 -8.21
N ALA A 65 -1.53 -19.37 -7.40
CA ALA A 65 -0.63 -18.59 -6.57
C ALA A 65 0.32 -17.74 -7.44
N TYR A 66 0.87 -18.32 -8.50
CA TYR A 66 1.73 -17.61 -9.44
C TYR A 66 1.01 -16.40 -10.05
N ARG A 67 -0.23 -16.57 -10.54
CA ARG A 67 -1.04 -15.49 -11.12
C ARG A 67 -1.29 -14.37 -10.11
N ILE A 68 -1.82 -14.71 -8.94
CA ILE A 68 -2.19 -13.72 -7.91
C ILE A 68 -0.93 -12.95 -7.45
N VAL A 69 0.14 -13.67 -7.10
CA VAL A 69 1.37 -13.05 -6.60
C VAL A 69 2.04 -12.19 -7.68
N SER A 70 2.05 -12.63 -8.94
CA SER A 70 2.55 -11.81 -10.05
C SER A 70 1.75 -10.51 -10.20
N GLY A 71 0.44 -10.58 -9.98
CA GLY A 71 -0.44 -9.43 -9.93
C GLY A 71 -0.09 -8.44 -8.82
N PHE A 72 0.12 -8.92 -7.59
CA PHE A 72 0.56 -8.07 -6.47
C PHE A 72 1.96 -7.50 -6.66
N ILE A 73 2.87 -8.24 -7.32
CA ILE A 73 4.18 -7.71 -7.71
C ILE A 73 3.96 -6.52 -8.66
N ARG A 74 3.10 -6.65 -9.68
CA ARG A 74 2.77 -5.54 -10.59
C ARG A 74 2.15 -4.35 -9.85
N LEU A 75 1.23 -4.59 -8.92
CA LEU A 75 0.66 -3.52 -8.08
C LEU A 75 1.74 -2.78 -7.29
N ARG A 76 2.67 -3.50 -6.65
CA ARG A 76 3.79 -2.87 -5.94
C ARG A 76 4.64 -2.03 -6.90
N TYR A 77 4.96 -2.57 -8.09
CA TYR A 77 5.75 -1.86 -9.10
C TYR A 77 5.05 -0.61 -9.63
N SER A 78 3.73 -0.63 -9.81
CA SER A 78 2.99 0.58 -10.20
C SER A 78 3.00 1.64 -9.11
N LEU A 79 3.01 1.23 -7.84
CA LEU A 79 3.07 2.12 -6.67
C LEU A 79 4.48 2.63 -6.31
N ILE A 80 5.52 2.29 -7.09
CA ILE A 80 6.89 2.75 -6.78
C ILE A 80 7.00 4.28 -6.66
N PRO A 81 6.37 5.12 -7.51
CA PRO A 81 6.40 6.56 -7.31
C PRO A 81 5.82 6.98 -5.96
N TYR A 82 4.66 6.43 -5.58
CA TYR A 82 4.07 6.66 -4.26
C TYR A 82 5.00 6.21 -3.13
N ILE A 83 5.44 4.95 -3.15
CA ILE A 83 6.34 4.36 -2.15
C ILE A 83 7.59 5.22 -1.98
N TYR A 84 8.24 5.59 -3.08
CA TYR A 84 9.46 6.39 -3.06
C TYR A 84 9.21 7.79 -2.49
N SER A 85 8.09 8.43 -2.85
CA SER A 85 7.74 9.75 -2.29
C SER A 85 7.51 9.71 -0.78
N GLN A 86 6.87 8.65 -0.29
CA GLN A 86 6.63 8.46 1.14
C GLN A 86 7.93 8.17 1.89
N VAL A 87 8.86 7.43 1.29
CA VAL A 87 10.20 7.20 1.82
C VAL A 87 11.00 8.50 1.92
N VAL A 88 11.02 9.31 0.86
CA VAL A 88 11.71 10.62 0.85
C VAL A 88 11.13 11.53 1.93
N LYS A 89 9.81 11.54 2.10
CA LYS A 89 9.14 12.25 3.19
C LYS A 89 9.57 11.72 4.55
N GLY A 90 9.55 10.40 4.75
CA GLY A 90 9.98 9.73 5.98
C GLY A 90 11.42 10.07 6.37
N LEU A 91 12.36 10.14 5.42
CA LEU A 91 13.74 10.56 5.66
C LEU A 91 13.86 11.97 6.26
N ARG A 92 12.85 12.83 6.08
CA ARG A 92 12.81 14.19 6.63
C ARG A 92 12.02 14.30 7.93
N THR A 93 10.96 13.50 8.08
CA THR A 93 10.01 13.60 9.20
C THR A 93 10.18 12.53 10.26
N GLY A 94 10.90 11.44 9.97
CA GLY A 94 10.97 10.24 10.79
C GLY A 94 9.76 9.31 10.66
N MET A 95 8.78 9.63 9.80
CA MET A 95 7.60 8.78 9.62
C MET A 95 7.92 7.55 8.74
N PRO A 96 7.66 6.31 9.23
CA PRO A 96 7.87 5.10 8.45
C PRO A 96 6.82 4.95 7.35
N LEU A 97 7.16 4.19 6.28
CA LEU A 97 6.18 3.86 5.22
C LEU A 97 5.04 2.98 5.75
N VAL A 98 5.35 2.02 6.61
CA VAL A 98 4.37 1.14 7.23
C VAL A 98 4.22 1.59 8.67
N ARG A 99 3.04 2.09 9.04
CA ARG A 99 2.81 2.69 10.36
C ARG A 99 1.53 2.16 11.01
N PRO A 100 1.56 1.81 12.30
CA PRO A 100 0.34 1.50 13.03
C PRO A 100 -0.56 2.74 13.07
N LEU A 101 -1.87 2.52 13.08
CA LEU A 101 -2.89 3.57 13.01
C LEU A 101 -2.73 4.62 14.11
N VAL A 102 -2.27 4.23 15.31
CA VAL A 102 -2.01 5.14 16.44
C VAL A 102 -1.00 6.26 16.12
N MET A 103 -0.12 6.09 15.13
CA MET A 103 0.79 7.16 14.70
C MET A 103 0.08 8.30 13.97
N ASP A 104 -1.04 8.00 13.32
CA ASP A 104 -1.83 8.98 12.56
C ASP A 104 -3.06 9.46 13.33
N TYR A 105 -3.56 8.63 14.24
CA TYR A 105 -4.78 8.84 15.02
C TYR A 105 -4.49 8.65 16.53
N PRO A 106 -3.59 9.46 17.12
CA PRO A 106 -3.15 9.27 18.51
C PRO A 106 -4.26 9.47 19.55
N ASP A 107 -5.27 10.28 19.22
CA ASP A 107 -6.41 10.58 20.10
C ASP A 107 -7.54 9.56 19.99
N ASP A 108 -7.48 8.64 19.02
CA ASP A 108 -8.45 7.55 18.88
C ASP A 108 -8.01 6.35 19.71
N GLU A 109 -8.74 6.06 20.78
CA GLU A 109 -8.39 4.92 21.65
C GLU A 109 -8.57 3.58 20.96
N SER A 110 -9.43 3.50 19.93
CA SER A 110 -9.75 2.27 19.19
C SER A 110 -8.54 1.72 18.45
N VAL A 111 -7.59 2.57 18.06
CA VAL A 111 -6.44 2.18 17.23
C VAL A 111 -5.22 1.74 18.04
N ARG A 112 -5.23 1.89 19.37
CA ARG A 112 -4.05 1.64 20.22
C ARG A 112 -3.56 0.19 20.18
N ASP A 113 -4.50 -0.75 20.13
CA ASP A 113 -4.22 -2.20 20.15
C ASP A 113 -4.36 -2.86 18.78
N ILE A 114 -4.57 -2.07 17.71
CA ILE A 114 -4.68 -2.60 16.36
C ILE A 114 -3.28 -2.91 15.80
N ASP A 115 -3.03 -4.20 15.57
CA ASP A 115 -1.75 -4.73 15.12
C ASP A 115 -1.84 -5.58 13.84
N ASP A 116 -3.05 -5.62 13.25
CA ASP A 116 -3.41 -6.50 12.15
C ASP A 116 -3.82 -5.75 10.87
N GLU A 117 -3.80 -4.41 10.91
CA GLU A 117 -3.97 -3.47 9.82
C GLU A 117 -3.11 -2.22 10.06
N TYR A 118 -2.79 -1.49 9.01
CA TYR A 118 -1.79 -0.43 9.07
C TYR A 118 -1.98 0.60 7.97
N MET A 119 -1.41 1.78 8.20
CA MET A 119 -1.28 2.79 7.17
C MET A 119 -0.01 2.51 6.34
N PHE A 120 -0.18 2.48 5.02
CA PHE A 120 0.85 2.36 4.02
C PHE A 120 1.07 3.73 3.37
N GLY A 121 2.02 4.47 3.93
CA GLY A 121 2.19 5.91 3.74
C GLY A 121 0.97 6.67 4.27
N GLU A 122 0.73 7.85 3.71
CA GLU A 122 -0.35 8.73 4.15
C GLU A 122 -1.72 8.48 3.53
N ALA A 123 -1.76 7.78 2.41
CA ALA A 123 -2.95 7.67 1.60
C ALA A 123 -3.72 6.37 1.81
N MET A 124 -3.06 5.27 2.20
CA MET A 124 -3.66 3.93 2.12
C MET A 124 -3.67 3.25 3.48
N LEU A 125 -4.78 2.59 3.83
CA LEU A 125 -4.89 1.62 4.90
C LEU A 125 -4.92 0.21 4.28
N VAL A 126 -4.11 -0.70 4.81
CA VAL A 126 -4.01 -2.09 4.34
C VAL A 126 -4.34 -3.05 5.48
N ALA A 127 -5.23 -4.01 5.22
CA ALA A 127 -5.70 -4.96 6.23
C ALA A 127 -5.58 -6.43 5.74
N PRO A 128 -4.40 -7.08 5.87
CA PRO A 128 -4.15 -8.43 5.36
C PRO A 128 -5.01 -9.53 6.00
N LEU A 129 -5.44 -10.54 5.25
CA LEU A 129 -6.12 -11.69 5.85
C LEU A 129 -5.09 -12.72 6.34
N PHE A 130 -5.23 -13.15 7.59
CA PHE A 130 -4.36 -14.16 8.20
C PHE A 130 -5.01 -15.56 8.24
N THR A 131 -6.33 -15.61 8.21
CA THR A 131 -7.14 -16.84 8.20
C THR A 131 -8.47 -16.59 7.47
N GLY A 132 -8.92 -17.54 6.67
CA GLY A 132 -10.22 -17.46 6.00
C GLY A 132 -10.31 -16.40 4.89
N ASP A 133 -11.54 -16.10 4.49
CA ASP A 133 -11.88 -15.16 3.41
C ASP A 133 -12.65 -13.93 3.92
N GLU A 134 -12.69 -13.71 5.23
CA GLU A 134 -13.41 -12.61 5.86
C GLU A 134 -12.67 -12.08 7.08
N ARG A 135 -12.70 -10.76 7.28
CA ARG A 135 -12.22 -10.10 8.49
C ARG A 135 -13.01 -8.83 8.79
N THR A 136 -12.82 -8.29 9.98
CA THR A 136 -13.19 -6.90 10.29
C THR A 136 -12.03 -5.96 10.02
N VAL A 137 -12.34 -4.72 9.65
CA VAL A 137 -11.37 -3.63 9.45
C VAL A 137 -11.91 -2.41 10.15
N TYR A 138 -11.08 -1.75 10.96
CA TYR A 138 -11.43 -0.47 11.56
C TYR A 138 -10.96 0.66 10.65
N LEU A 139 -11.88 1.55 10.29
CA LEU A 139 -11.58 2.75 9.53
C LEU A 139 -11.72 3.94 10.49
N PRO A 140 -10.61 4.62 10.84
CA PRO A 140 -10.65 5.79 11.72
C PRO A 140 -11.44 6.96 11.13
N GLU A 141 -11.53 8.06 11.88
CA GLU A 141 -12.16 9.29 11.43
C GLU A 141 -11.68 9.71 10.02
N GLY A 142 -12.66 9.98 9.15
CA GLY A 142 -12.42 10.41 7.78
C GLY A 142 -13.39 9.77 6.79
N VAL A 143 -13.18 10.10 5.52
CA VAL A 143 -13.82 9.43 4.39
C VAL A 143 -12.79 8.51 3.74
N TRP A 144 -13.20 7.29 3.45
CA TRP A 144 -12.37 6.22 2.92
C TRP A 144 -13.01 5.68 1.64
N TYR A 145 -12.18 5.29 0.68
CA TYR A 145 -12.59 4.65 -0.56
C TYR A 145 -12.05 3.22 -0.55
N ASP A 146 -12.90 2.21 -0.74
CA ASP A 146 -12.40 0.87 -1.05
C ASP A 146 -11.60 0.94 -2.36
N TYR A 147 -10.32 0.57 -2.31
CA TYR A 147 -9.42 0.68 -3.45
C TYR A 147 -9.91 -0.11 -4.67
N TRP A 148 -10.61 -1.22 -4.45
CA TRP A 148 -11.05 -2.10 -5.52
C TRP A 148 -12.39 -1.64 -6.10
N SER A 149 -13.40 -1.48 -5.23
CA SER A 149 -14.77 -1.17 -5.65
C SER A 149 -15.04 0.32 -5.80
N GLY A 150 -14.16 1.20 -5.32
CA GLY A 150 -14.40 2.65 -5.26
C GLY A 150 -15.51 3.06 -4.30
N GLU A 151 -16.06 2.14 -3.50
CA GLU A 151 -17.12 2.41 -2.54
C GLU A 151 -16.65 3.39 -1.47
N VAL A 152 -17.49 4.40 -1.18
CA VAL A 152 -17.19 5.43 -0.19
C VAL A 152 -17.73 5.02 1.18
N ILE A 153 -16.85 4.99 2.18
CA ILE A 153 -17.14 4.59 3.55
C ILE A 153 -16.75 5.73 4.49
N ARG A 154 -17.66 6.12 5.40
CA ARG A 154 -17.39 7.16 6.40
C ARG A 154 -16.98 6.51 7.71
N GLY A 155 -15.78 6.83 8.19
CA GLY A 155 -15.32 6.50 9.53
C GLY A 155 -15.67 7.61 10.55
N PRO A 156 -15.49 7.36 11.86
CA PRO A 156 -14.96 6.13 12.44
C PRO A 156 -15.98 4.99 12.37
N THR A 157 -15.59 3.82 11.86
CA THR A 157 -16.48 2.65 11.74
C THR A 157 -15.69 1.35 11.63
N THR A 158 -16.33 0.23 11.94
CA THR A 158 -15.80 -1.11 11.66
C THR A 158 -16.59 -1.76 10.55
N VAL A 159 -15.93 -2.20 9.48
CA VAL A 159 -16.55 -2.88 8.36
C VAL A 159 -16.19 -4.36 8.37
N ARG A 160 -17.16 -5.22 8.03
CA ARG A 160 -16.94 -6.65 7.78
C ARG A 160 -16.70 -6.84 6.30
N VAL A 161 -15.50 -7.29 5.92
CA VAL A 161 -15.08 -7.40 4.53
C VAL A 161 -14.84 -8.86 4.16
N LYS A 162 -15.50 -9.30 3.09
CA LYS A 162 -15.18 -10.55 2.42
C LYS A 162 -14.14 -10.31 1.33
N ALA A 163 -13.00 -11.00 1.44
CA ALA A 163 -11.87 -10.87 0.55
C ALA A 163 -11.43 -12.26 0.06
N PRO A 164 -11.80 -12.65 -1.18
CA PRO A 164 -11.33 -13.90 -1.78
C PRO A 164 -9.79 -13.92 -1.85
N LEU A 165 -9.22 -15.09 -2.18
CA LEU A 165 -7.76 -15.29 -2.13
C LEU A 165 -6.98 -14.26 -2.96
N ASN A 166 -7.54 -13.76 -4.06
CA ASN A 166 -6.90 -12.77 -4.92
C ASN A 166 -7.08 -11.31 -4.48
N ARG A 167 -7.74 -11.05 -3.35
CA ARG A 167 -7.98 -9.70 -2.83
C ARG A 167 -7.42 -9.54 -1.42
N ILE A 168 -6.77 -8.41 -1.19
CA ILE A 168 -6.44 -7.88 0.14
C ILE A 168 -7.20 -6.56 0.33
N PRO A 169 -7.91 -6.33 1.44
CA PRO A 169 -8.55 -5.05 1.73
C PRO A 169 -7.53 -3.91 1.74
N ILE A 170 -7.81 -2.88 0.93
CA ILE A 170 -7.05 -1.63 0.85
C ILE A 170 -8.08 -0.51 0.81
N TYR A 171 -7.91 0.51 1.65
CA TYR A 171 -8.78 1.68 1.70
C TYR A 171 -7.96 2.94 1.50
N VAL A 172 -8.37 3.80 0.59
CA VAL A 172 -7.70 5.06 0.30
C VAL A 172 -8.40 6.19 1.02
N LYS A 173 -7.64 7.04 1.71
CA LYS A 173 -8.17 8.19 2.44
C LYS A 173 -8.63 9.28 1.46
N ASP A 174 -9.73 9.96 1.75
CA ASP A 174 -10.15 11.16 1.04
C ASP A 174 -9.10 12.27 1.15
N GLY A 175 -8.94 13.04 0.06
CA GLY A 175 -7.85 14.00 -0.08
C GLY A 175 -6.52 13.37 -0.51
N ALA A 176 -6.50 12.07 -0.86
CA ALA A 176 -5.29 11.42 -1.37
C ALA A 176 -5.08 11.69 -2.86
N ALA A 177 -3.82 11.97 -3.20
CA ALA A 177 -3.28 11.94 -4.55
C ALA A 177 -2.12 10.94 -4.61
N ILE A 178 -2.30 9.83 -5.32
CA ILE A 178 -1.37 8.70 -5.34
C ILE A 178 -0.67 8.66 -6.68
N PRO A 179 0.63 9.03 -6.76
CA PRO A 179 1.39 8.87 -7.98
C PRO A 179 1.70 7.38 -8.22
N TYR A 180 1.42 6.94 -9.43
CA TYR A 180 1.70 5.59 -9.90
C TYR A 180 2.30 5.65 -11.31
N THR A 181 2.82 4.52 -11.78
CA THR A 181 3.36 4.39 -13.13
C THR A 181 2.85 3.12 -13.79
N ARG A 182 2.86 3.14 -15.13
CA ARG A 182 2.59 1.93 -15.91
C ARG A 182 3.76 0.96 -15.79
N VAL A 183 3.49 -0.26 -15.36
CA VAL A 183 4.50 -1.33 -15.25
C VAL A 183 4.92 -1.80 -16.64
N LYS A 184 6.03 -1.25 -17.16
CA LYS A 184 6.65 -1.69 -18.42
C LYS A 184 7.60 -2.87 -18.21
N ALA A 185 8.22 -2.96 -17.04
CA ALA A 185 9.14 -4.02 -16.65
C ALA A 185 9.09 -4.27 -15.14
N LEU A 186 9.53 -5.47 -14.72
CA LEU A 186 9.68 -5.86 -13.31
C LEU A 186 11.13 -5.67 -12.84
N TYR A 187 11.71 -4.53 -13.19
CA TYR A 187 12.95 -3.99 -12.65
C TYR A 187 12.86 -2.46 -12.69
N LEU A 188 13.60 -1.78 -11.82
CA LEU A 188 13.53 -0.33 -11.70
C LEU A 188 14.59 0.34 -12.57
N THR A 189 14.15 1.33 -13.34
CA THR A 189 14.99 2.36 -13.95
C THR A 189 14.43 3.73 -13.55
N PRO A 190 15.20 4.83 -13.64
CA PRO A 190 14.66 6.17 -13.37
C PRO A 190 13.43 6.54 -14.23
N GLU A 191 13.17 5.84 -15.34
CA GLU A 191 12.01 6.06 -16.21
C GLU A 191 10.67 5.88 -15.51
N VAL A 192 10.61 5.17 -14.37
CA VAL A 192 9.40 5.03 -13.56
C VAL A 192 8.85 6.38 -13.08
N PHE A 193 9.69 7.42 -13.07
CA PHE A 193 9.31 8.79 -12.71
C PHE A 193 8.95 9.66 -13.93
N HIS A 194 9.18 9.23 -15.17
CA HIS A 194 8.98 10.10 -16.36
C HIS A 194 7.56 10.09 -16.93
N ASP A 195 6.83 8.98 -16.76
CA ASP A 195 5.46 8.78 -17.25
C ASP A 195 4.59 8.40 -16.05
N LEU A 196 4.16 9.44 -15.33
CA LEU A 196 3.40 9.32 -14.10
C LEU A 196 1.92 9.46 -14.36
N SER A 197 1.15 8.74 -13.59
CA SER A 197 -0.27 8.99 -13.43
C SER A 197 -0.55 9.24 -11.96
N VAL A 198 -1.61 9.98 -11.65
CA VAL A 198 -2.01 10.29 -10.28
C VAL A 198 -3.47 9.92 -10.11
N GLU A 199 -3.74 9.02 -9.16
CA GLU A 199 -5.10 8.70 -8.75
C GLU A 199 -5.52 9.69 -7.67
N VAL A 200 -6.68 10.31 -7.86
CA VAL A 200 -7.19 11.38 -6.99
C VAL A 200 -8.50 10.93 -6.35
N TYR A 201 -8.50 10.90 -5.02
CA TYR A 201 -9.62 10.48 -4.19
C TYR A 201 -10.17 11.69 -3.42
N GLY A 202 -11.42 12.05 -3.70
CA GLY A 202 -12.03 13.26 -3.15
C GLY A 202 -11.51 14.55 -3.78
N ASP A 203 -11.63 15.65 -3.03
CA ASP A 203 -11.07 16.96 -3.41
C ASP A 203 -9.69 17.13 -2.77
N VAL A 204 -8.67 17.35 -3.60
CA VAL A 204 -7.30 17.55 -3.13
C VAL A 204 -6.93 19.01 -3.27
N GLU A 205 -6.85 19.72 -2.13
CA GLU A 205 -6.45 21.12 -2.11
C GLU A 205 -5.01 21.30 -2.58
N THR A 206 -4.06 20.56 -2.02
CA THR A 206 -2.67 20.60 -2.48
C THR A 206 -2.09 19.20 -2.52
N PHE A 207 -1.21 18.96 -3.50
CA PHE A 207 -0.51 17.71 -3.70
C PHE A 207 0.97 17.99 -3.93
N SER A 208 1.83 17.24 -3.26
CA SER A 208 3.27 17.27 -3.48
C SER A 208 3.84 15.87 -3.30
N ALA A 209 4.47 15.33 -4.34
CA ALA A 209 5.27 14.11 -4.28
C ALA A 209 6.73 14.44 -4.60
N ASP A 210 7.62 14.19 -3.64
CA ASP A 210 9.06 14.45 -3.78
C ASP A 210 9.78 13.13 -4.10
N PHE A 211 10.44 13.07 -5.24
CA PHE A 211 11.22 11.91 -5.69
C PHE A 211 12.72 12.12 -5.47
N GLY A 212 13.11 12.96 -4.52
CA GLY A 212 14.50 13.26 -4.18
C GLY A 212 15.25 13.84 -5.37
N GLY A 213 16.37 13.21 -5.74
CA GLY A 213 17.17 13.62 -6.90
C GLY A 213 16.48 13.45 -8.25
N TYR A 214 15.33 12.78 -8.32
CA TYR A 214 14.58 12.57 -9.57
C TYR A 214 13.55 13.67 -9.86
N GLY A 215 13.38 14.62 -8.94
CA GLY A 215 12.47 15.76 -9.11
C GLY A 215 11.28 15.72 -8.16
N ARG A 216 10.40 16.71 -8.29
CA ARG A 216 9.23 16.89 -7.43
C ARG A 216 8.01 17.21 -8.29
N LEU A 217 6.90 16.57 -7.98
CA LEU A 217 5.60 16.81 -8.59
C LEU A 217 4.74 17.60 -7.62
N GLU A 218 4.34 18.81 -8.00
CA GLU A 218 3.45 19.68 -7.19
C GLU A 218 2.16 20.04 -7.94
N GLY A 219 1.06 20.15 -7.20
CA GLY A 219 -0.23 20.68 -7.65
C GLY A 219 -0.94 21.47 -6.54
N VAL A 220 -1.44 22.68 -6.86
CA VAL A 220 -2.01 23.64 -5.87
C VAL A 220 -3.54 23.56 -5.75
N ARG A 221 -4.17 22.79 -6.63
CA ARG A 221 -5.58 22.38 -6.56
C ARG A 221 -5.73 21.26 -7.56
N VAL A 222 -5.98 20.05 -7.11
CA VAL A 222 -6.25 18.91 -7.99
C VAL A 222 -7.74 18.63 -7.87
N ASN A 223 -8.51 19.33 -8.70
CA ASN A 223 -9.89 18.98 -9.00
C ASN A 223 -9.91 18.57 -10.49
N TYR A 224 -10.73 17.59 -10.85
CA TYR A 224 -10.78 16.93 -12.17
C TYR A 224 -10.68 17.87 -13.38
N ASP A 225 -11.13 19.12 -13.24
CA ASP A 225 -11.17 20.12 -14.31
C ASP A 225 -9.99 21.11 -14.34
N LYS A 226 -9.15 21.16 -13.28
CA LYS A 226 -8.03 22.09 -13.17
C LYS A 226 -6.86 21.44 -12.43
N VAL A 227 -5.76 21.25 -13.14
CA VAL A 227 -4.47 20.89 -12.55
C VAL A 227 -3.42 21.89 -13.05
N GLN A 228 -2.70 22.50 -12.12
CA GLN A 228 -1.48 23.25 -12.44
C GLN A 228 -0.29 22.38 -12.00
N VAL A 229 0.33 21.70 -12.96
CA VAL A 229 1.55 20.90 -12.72
C VAL A 229 2.73 21.84 -12.69
N ILE A 230 3.54 21.77 -11.62
CA ILE A 230 4.86 22.39 -11.56
C ILE A 230 5.88 21.25 -11.48
N GLY A 231 6.69 21.10 -12.54
CA GLY A 231 7.72 20.07 -12.67
C GLY A 231 7.89 19.57 -14.11
N ASP A 232 8.94 18.76 -14.34
CA ASP A 232 9.32 18.27 -15.68
C ASP A 232 8.60 16.96 -16.10
N PHE A 233 7.53 16.58 -15.39
CA PHE A 233 6.88 15.28 -15.55
C PHE A 233 5.69 15.31 -16.51
N LYS A 234 5.54 14.24 -17.31
CA LYS A 234 4.28 13.97 -18.01
C LYS A 234 3.31 13.28 -17.04
N VAL A 235 2.18 13.93 -16.75
CA VAL A 235 1.22 13.47 -15.73
C VAL A 235 -0.19 13.36 -16.29
N SER A 236 -0.88 12.26 -15.97
CA SER A 236 -2.33 12.10 -16.17
C SER A 236 -3.05 11.89 -14.84
N PHE A 237 -4.32 12.29 -14.74
CA PHE A 237 -5.11 12.21 -13.50
C PHE A 237 -6.34 11.34 -13.70
N THR A 238 -6.64 10.48 -12.72
CA THR A 238 -7.83 9.62 -12.74
C THR A 238 -8.61 9.74 -11.43
N LYS A 239 -9.93 9.91 -11.53
CA LYS A 239 -10.87 9.98 -10.40
C LYS A 239 -11.10 8.61 -9.80
N ALA A 240 -10.72 8.45 -8.52
CA ALA A 240 -11.04 7.31 -7.66
C ALA A 240 -11.29 6.02 -8.47
N PRO A 241 -10.28 5.55 -9.22
CA PRO A 241 -10.50 4.48 -10.18
C PRO A 241 -10.90 3.19 -9.47
N HIS A 242 -11.71 2.40 -10.18
CA HIS A 242 -11.95 1.01 -9.79
C HIS A 242 -10.75 0.16 -10.21
N HIS A 243 -10.30 -0.71 -9.31
CA HIS A 243 -9.21 -1.64 -9.55
C HIS A 243 -9.74 -3.07 -9.50
N GLU A 244 -9.39 -3.87 -10.50
CA GLU A 244 -9.68 -5.31 -10.47
C GLU A 244 -8.62 -6.03 -9.62
N PRO A 245 -9.02 -6.84 -8.62
CA PRO A 245 -8.08 -7.68 -7.88
C PRO A 245 -7.34 -8.64 -8.82
N PRO A 246 -6.04 -8.88 -8.63
CA PRO A 246 -5.25 -9.57 -9.64
C PRO A 246 -5.57 -11.03 -9.92
#